data_AF-A0A7W5EY03-F1
#
_entry.id   AF-A0A7W5EY03-F1
#
_cell.length_a   1.000
_cell.length_b   1.000
_cell.length_c   1.000
_cell.angle_alpha   90.00
_cell.angle_beta   90.00
_cell.angle_gamma   90.00
#
_symmetry.space_group_name_H-M   'P 1'
#
loop_
_entity.id
_entity.type
_entity.pdbx_description
1 polymer ?
#
loop_
_entity_poly.entity_id
_entity_poly.type
_entity_poly.pdbx_seq_one_letter_code
_entity_poly.pdbx_strand_id
1 'polypeptide(L)'
;MDATNKWTLNAEEARSTLFAVKGNYHGELNENPLQRITSIPSILFKAKPLTEDFQGLSFIVPVGIDTEDEIPKWSQIPRIRTMVSNYNYLLELWEQRNTLNEQFKSRVFEVHGDNARMMLSKDGILQAVGQAFLATFTDLNERVIRLTDDIIQELDNFLMEFPKYAKTKIQTKRLKRYGSILMHSNNENPFILELLEKSPDPDFQILSEIIGEPEEAIRQRHATGY
;
A
#
# COMPACT_ATOMS: atom_id res chain seq x y z
N MET A 1 -11.44 21.64 13.19
CA MET A 1 -12.42 20.53 13.08
C MET A 1 -12.54 20.13 11.62
N ASP A 2 -12.87 21.06 10.74
CA ASP A 2 -12.99 20.80 9.29
C ASP A 2 -11.72 20.21 8.68
N ALA A 3 -10.55 20.77 9.00
CA ALA A 3 -9.27 20.20 8.58
C ALA A 3 -9.08 18.75 9.07
N THR A 4 -9.34 18.47 10.35
CA THR A 4 -9.28 17.11 10.91
C THR A 4 -10.20 16.16 10.15
N ASN A 5 -11.47 16.52 9.99
CA ASN A 5 -12.46 15.67 9.32
C ASN A 5 -12.11 15.45 7.85
N LYS A 6 -11.63 16.48 7.14
CA LYS A 6 -11.14 16.36 5.77
C LYS A 6 -9.98 15.36 5.69
N TRP A 7 -9.00 15.44 6.58
CA TRP A 7 -7.88 14.51 6.62
C TRP A 7 -8.31 13.08 6.98
N THR A 8 -9.26 12.91 7.90
CA THR A 8 -9.84 11.60 8.22
C THR A 8 -10.56 10.99 7.02
N LEU A 9 -11.39 11.77 6.30
CA LEU A 9 -12.10 11.29 5.10
C LEU A 9 -11.14 10.94 3.97
N ASN A 10 -10.12 11.77 3.74
CA ASN A 10 -9.09 11.51 2.74
C ASN A 10 -8.32 10.20 3.02
N ALA A 11 -7.92 9.99 4.28
CA ALA A 11 -7.22 8.76 4.67
C ALA A 11 -8.13 7.52 4.58
N GLU A 12 -9.42 7.67 4.88
CA GLU A 12 -10.40 6.60 4.70
C GLU A 12 -10.59 6.24 3.22
N GLU A 13 -10.75 7.23 2.33
CA GLU A 13 -10.85 7.01 0.88
C GLU A 13 -9.60 6.30 0.34
N ALA A 14 -8.41 6.73 0.78
CA ALA A 14 -7.15 6.10 0.42
C ALA A 14 -7.08 4.64 0.90
N ARG A 15 -7.44 4.36 2.16
CA ARG A 15 -7.43 2.99 2.70
C ARG A 15 -8.44 2.11 1.97
N SER A 16 -9.66 2.59 1.75
CA SER A 16 -10.71 1.87 1.03
C SER A 16 -10.32 1.57 -0.42
N THR A 17 -9.58 2.47 -1.07
CA THR A 17 -8.97 2.22 -2.37
C THR A 17 -7.96 1.07 -2.31
N LEU A 18 -7.05 1.07 -1.33
CA LEU A 18 -6.06 -0.01 -1.18
C LEU A 18 -6.69 -1.35 -0.78
N PHE A 19 -7.76 -1.35 0.02
CA PHE A 19 -8.54 -2.55 0.28
C PHE A 19 -9.19 -3.11 -0.98
N ALA A 20 -9.73 -2.25 -1.85
CA ALA A 20 -10.25 -2.69 -3.14
C ALA A 20 -9.15 -3.32 -4.00
N VAL A 21 -7.96 -2.72 -4.04
CA VAL A 21 -6.79 -3.29 -4.74
C VAL A 21 -6.42 -4.65 -4.15
N LYS A 22 -6.18 -4.71 -2.83
CA LYS A 22 -5.78 -5.94 -2.12
C LYS A 22 -6.81 -7.06 -2.22
N GLY A 23 -8.09 -6.72 -2.19
CA GLY A 23 -9.19 -7.67 -2.34
C GLY A 23 -9.18 -8.44 -3.67
N ASN A 24 -8.46 -7.98 -4.70
CA ASN A 24 -8.30 -8.71 -5.96
C ASN A 24 -7.35 -9.91 -5.86
N TYR A 25 -6.53 -9.99 -4.82
CA TYR A 25 -5.51 -11.05 -4.68
C TYR A 25 -5.38 -11.62 -3.27
N HIS A 26 -6.09 -11.07 -2.30
CA HIS A 26 -6.09 -11.59 -0.94
C HIS A 26 -6.57 -13.05 -0.91
N GLY A 27 -5.83 -13.91 -0.19
CA GLY A 27 -6.10 -15.35 -0.13
C GLY A 27 -5.55 -16.17 -1.31
N GLU A 28 -5.16 -15.53 -2.41
CA GLU A 28 -4.67 -16.23 -3.62
C GLU A 28 -3.13 -16.33 -3.67
N LEU A 29 -2.41 -15.57 -2.84
CA LEU A 29 -0.95 -15.53 -2.88
C LEU A 29 -0.33 -16.68 -2.07
N ASN A 30 0.65 -17.37 -2.68
CA ASN A 30 1.54 -18.28 -1.96
C ASN A 30 2.99 -17.77 -1.99
N GLU A 31 3.94 -18.59 -1.56
CA GLU A 31 5.36 -18.21 -1.48
C GLU A 31 6.04 -18.14 -2.87
N ASN A 32 5.50 -18.78 -3.92
CA ASN A 32 6.16 -18.84 -5.23
C ASN A 32 6.03 -17.51 -6.01
N PRO A 33 7.13 -16.79 -6.30
CA PRO A 33 7.10 -15.51 -7.00
C PRO A 33 6.44 -15.54 -8.39
N LEU A 34 6.58 -16.66 -9.12
CA LEU A 34 5.98 -16.80 -10.46
C LEU A 34 4.46 -16.99 -10.39
N GLN A 35 3.97 -17.63 -9.33
CA GLN A 35 2.54 -17.72 -9.08
C GLN A 35 1.97 -16.35 -8.68
N ARG A 36 2.70 -15.58 -7.89
CA ARG A 36 2.25 -14.25 -7.42
C ARG A 36 2.09 -13.25 -8.56
N ILE A 37 2.99 -13.23 -9.55
CA ILE A 37 2.84 -12.35 -10.74
C ILE A 37 1.63 -12.73 -11.60
N THR A 38 1.26 -14.02 -11.65
CA THR A 38 0.14 -14.51 -12.46
C THR A 38 -1.19 -14.45 -11.73
N SER A 39 -1.19 -14.48 -10.40
CA SER A 39 -2.41 -14.48 -9.57
C SER A 39 -3.02 -13.10 -9.41
N ILE A 40 -2.22 -12.05 -9.57
CA ILE A 40 -2.72 -10.67 -9.50
C ILE A 40 -3.15 -10.22 -10.90
N PRO A 41 -4.46 -10.02 -11.16
CA PRO A 41 -4.94 -9.53 -12.44
C PRO A 41 -4.50 -8.08 -12.67
N SER A 42 -4.77 -7.54 -13.85
CA SER A 42 -4.61 -6.09 -14.05
C SER A 42 -5.74 -5.40 -13.33
N ILE A 43 -5.40 -4.56 -12.34
CA ILE A 43 -6.39 -3.96 -11.46
C ILE A 43 -6.72 -2.58 -12.02
N LEU A 44 -7.93 -2.42 -12.56
CA LEU A 44 -8.43 -1.13 -13.00
C LEU A 44 -9.07 -0.42 -11.81
N PHE A 45 -8.41 0.62 -11.29
CA PHE A 45 -8.96 1.43 -10.21
C PHE A 45 -8.87 2.91 -10.56
N LYS A 46 -9.87 3.67 -10.11
CA LYS A 46 -9.86 5.14 -10.19
C LYS A 46 -9.42 5.70 -8.84
N ALA A 47 -8.15 5.51 -8.51
CA ALA A 47 -7.58 6.12 -7.31
C ALA A 47 -7.29 7.59 -7.60
N LYS A 48 -7.56 8.45 -6.61
CA LYS A 48 -7.18 9.85 -6.65
C LYS A 48 -5.98 10.05 -5.74
N PRO A 49 -4.88 10.63 -6.24
CA PRO A 49 -3.81 11.07 -5.38
C PRO A 49 -4.34 12.02 -4.29
N LEU A 50 -3.86 11.85 -3.07
CA LEU A 50 -4.18 12.76 -1.98
C LEU A 50 -3.47 14.10 -2.18
N THR A 51 -4.20 15.19 -1.95
CA THR A 51 -3.64 16.55 -2.04
C THR A 51 -2.76 16.88 -0.85
N GLU A 52 -1.58 17.42 -1.11
CA GLU A 52 -0.57 17.80 -0.12
C GLU A 52 -0.80 19.19 0.51
N ASP A 53 -2.02 19.47 0.98
CA ASP A 53 -2.33 20.72 1.71
C ASP A 53 -2.23 20.54 3.22
N PHE A 54 -1.00 20.65 3.73
CA PHE A 54 -0.70 20.48 5.16
C PHE A 54 -0.88 21.75 5.99
N GLN A 55 -1.20 22.90 5.39
CA GLN A 55 -1.29 24.18 6.12
C GLN A 55 -2.38 24.13 7.20
N GLY A 56 -3.49 23.45 6.89
CA GLY A 56 -4.61 23.22 7.82
C GLY A 56 -4.26 22.34 9.02
N LEU A 57 -3.07 21.73 9.06
CA LEU A 57 -2.61 20.87 10.16
C LEU A 57 -1.68 21.58 11.14
N SER A 58 -1.35 22.87 10.96
CA SER A 58 -0.42 23.60 11.84
C SER A 58 -0.75 23.51 13.34
N PHE A 59 -2.03 23.36 13.69
CA PHE A 59 -2.52 23.26 15.08
C PHE A 59 -2.12 21.96 15.81
N ILE A 60 -1.65 20.93 15.10
CA ILE A 60 -1.25 19.65 15.70
C ILE A 60 0.21 19.63 16.14
N VAL A 61 1.00 20.63 15.75
CA VAL A 61 2.43 20.67 16.05
C VAL A 61 2.62 20.92 17.55
N PRO A 62 3.45 20.11 18.25
CA PRO A 62 3.83 20.33 19.64
C PRO A 62 4.35 21.74 19.90
N VAL A 63 3.99 22.33 21.04
CA VAL A 63 4.51 23.64 21.47
C VAL A 63 5.16 23.51 22.84
N GLY A 64 6.49 23.43 22.85
CA GLY A 64 7.35 23.94 23.92
C GLY A 64 7.46 23.22 25.26
N ILE A 65 6.76 22.13 25.56
CA ILE A 65 6.93 21.41 26.86
C ILE A 65 6.78 19.87 26.72
N ASP A 66 6.55 19.34 25.52
CA ASP A 66 6.44 17.89 25.34
C ASP A 66 7.86 17.29 25.49
N THR A 67 8.10 16.57 26.58
CA THR A 67 9.37 15.83 26.79
C THR A 67 9.61 14.89 25.62
N GLU A 68 10.86 14.69 25.19
CA GLU A 68 11.22 13.92 23.97
C GLU A 68 10.54 12.54 23.88
N ASP A 69 10.20 11.92 25.01
CA ASP A 69 9.52 10.63 25.11
C ASP A 69 8.00 10.65 24.84
N GLU A 70 7.36 11.82 24.67
CA GLU A 70 5.89 11.93 24.53
C GLU A 70 5.40 12.46 23.17
N ILE A 71 6.28 12.72 22.19
CA ILE A 71 5.86 13.30 20.89
C ILE A 71 4.94 12.32 20.14
N PRO A 72 3.62 12.60 20.03
CA PRO A 72 2.71 11.64 19.42
C PRO A 72 3.02 11.50 17.93
N LYS A 73 3.03 10.27 17.41
CA LYS A 73 3.37 9.96 16.00
C LYS A 73 2.69 10.92 15.00
N TRP A 74 1.40 11.15 15.18
CA TRP A 74 0.57 11.98 14.27
C TRP A 74 0.53 13.46 14.62
N SER A 75 1.39 13.92 15.52
CA SER A 75 1.67 15.35 15.71
C SER A 75 2.71 15.88 14.71
N GLN A 76 3.40 14.97 14.02
CA GLN A 76 4.51 15.27 13.13
C GLN A 76 4.01 15.40 11.69
N ILE A 77 3.92 16.64 11.19
CA ILE A 77 3.57 16.92 9.79
C ILE A 77 4.46 16.12 8.80
N PRO A 78 5.78 15.96 9.02
CA PRO A 78 6.61 15.13 8.15
C PRO A 78 6.11 13.68 8.02
N ARG A 79 5.64 13.06 9.11
CA ARG A 79 5.11 11.68 9.07
C ARG A 79 3.84 11.58 8.22
N ILE A 80 2.93 12.55 8.38
CA ILE A 80 1.70 12.64 7.56
C ILE A 80 2.06 12.84 6.09
N ARG A 81 3.05 13.70 5.80
CA ARG A 81 3.54 13.91 4.44
C ARG A 81 4.11 12.62 3.84
N THR A 82 4.94 11.89 4.56
CA THR A 82 5.49 10.61 4.09
C THR A 82 4.38 9.59 3.80
N MET A 83 3.38 9.47 4.68
CA MET A 83 2.20 8.62 4.44
C MET A 83 1.47 8.98 3.14
N VAL A 84 1.20 10.26 2.91
CA VAL A 84 0.56 10.75 1.68
C VAL A 84 1.42 10.49 0.44
N SER A 85 2.71 10.85 0.50
CA SER A 85 3.63 10.69 -0.61
C SER A 85 3.79 9.22 -1.01
N ASN A 86 3.87 8.31 -0.03
CA ASN A 86 4.00 6.89 -0.30
C ASN A 86 2.71 6.29 -0.85
N TYR A 87 1.54 6.74 -0.39
CA TYR A 87 0.27 6.36 -1.01
C TYR A 87 0.22 6.78 -2.48
N ASN A 88 0.53 8.05 -2.77
CA ASN A 88 0.53 8.57 -4.14
C ASN A 88 1.54 7.81 -5.03
N TYR A 89 2.74 7.55 -4.52
CA TYR A 89 3.76 6.76 -5.21
C TYR A 89 3.31 5.32 -5.46
N LEU A 90 2.62 4.68 -4.50
CA LEU A 90 2.07 3.33 -4.68
C LEU A 90 1.05 3.28 -5.82
N LEU A 91 0.23 4.32 -6.00
CA LEU A 91 -0.69 4.38 -7.15
C LEU A 91 0.06 4.34 -8.48
N GLU A 92 1.16 5.10 -8.59
CA GLU A 92 2.01 5.08 -9.80
C GLU A 92 2.67 3.72 -10.03
N LEU A 93 3.13 3.06 -8.97
CA LEU A 93 3.72 1.73 -9.08
C LEU A 93 2.70 0.68 -9.54
N TRP A 94 1.44 0.77 -9.09
CA TRP A 94 0.38 -0.12 -9.55
C TRP A 94 0.08 0.07 -11.04
N GLU A 95 0.09 1.31 -11.54
CA GLU A 95 -0.08 1.59 -12.98
C GLU A 95 1.09 1.04 -13.82
N GLN A 96 2.33 1.20 -13.33
CA GLN A 96 3.51 0.60 -13.95
C GLN A 96 3.42 -0.93 -13.95
N ARG A 97 2.98 -1.53 -12.83
CA ARG A 97 2.79 -2.97 -12.70
C ARG A 97 1.72 -3.47 -13.67
N ASN A 98 0.59 -2.77 -13.81
CA ASN A 98 -0.45 -3.12 -14.78
C ASN A 98 0.09 -3.07 -16.22
N THR A 99 0.89 -2.06 -16.54
CA THR A 99 1.55 -1.94 -17.85
C THR A 99 2.48 -3.13 -18.13
N LEU A 100 3.29 -3.54 -17.14
CA LEU A 100 4.13 -4.74 -17.28
C LEU A 100 3.30 -6.02 -17.36
N ASN A 101 2.19 -6.12 -16.64
CA ASN A 101 1.32 -7.29 -16.69
C ASN A 101 0.70 -7.50 -18.07
N GLU A 102 0.24 -6.42 -18.72
CA GLU A 102 -0.29 -6.52 -20.09
C GLU A 102 0.79 -6.88 -21.11
N GLN A 103 2.02 -6.36 -20.95
CA GLN A 103 3.16 -6.78 -21.77
C GLN A 103 3.52 -8.26 -21.54
N PHE A 104 3.51 -8.71 -20.28
CA PHE A 104 3.75 -10.09 -19.90
C PHE A 104 2.76 -11.02 -20.58
N LYS A 105 1.45 -10.75 -20.43
CA LYS A 105 0.38 -11.53 -21.04
C LYS A 105 0.49 -11.57 -22.56
N SER A 106 0.78 -10.43 -23.19
CA SER A 106 0.91 -10.33 -24.65
C SER A 106 2.07 -11.21 -25.16
N ARG A 107 3.25 -11.10 -24.57
CA ARG A 107 4.43 -11.90 -24.96
C ARG A 107 4.22 -13.39 -24.72
N VAL A 108 3.60 -13.74 -23.60
CA VAL A 108 3.24 -15.13 -23.29
C VAL A 108 2.26 -15.69 -24.33
N PHE A 109 1.24 -14.93 -24.70
CA PHE A 109 0.26 -15.32 -25.70
C PHE A 109 0.88 -15.44 -27.10
N GLU A 110 1.80 -14.55 -27.48
CA GLU A 110 2.51 -14.60 -28.76
C GLU A 110 3.33 -15.89 -28.94
N VAL A 111 3.95 -16.39 -27.86
CA VAL A 111 4.80 -17.59 -27.93
C VAL A 111 4.00 -18.88 -27.76
N HIS A 112 2.98 -18.89 -26.89
CA HIS A 112 2.29 -20.12 -26.50
C HIS A 112 0.84 -20.23 -27.03
N GLY A 113 0.28 -19.19 -27.65
CA GLY A 113 -1.07 -19.17 -28.21
C GLY A 113 -2.14 -19.57 -27.17
N ASP A 114 -3.10 -20.41 -27.57
CA ASP A 114 -4.16 -20.91 -26.70
C ASP A 114 -3.64 -21.78 -25.52
N ASN A 115 -2.41 -22.28 -25.59
CA ASN A 115 -1.77 -23.00 -24.47
C ASN A 115 -1.32 -22.05 -23.35
N ALA A 116 -1.38 -20.72 -23.52
CA ALA A 116 -1.14 -19.75 -22.47
C ALA A 116 -2.14 -19.85 -21.29
N ARG A 117 -3.29 -20.54 -21.50
CA ARG A 117 -4.23 -20.88 -20.42
C ARG A 117 -3.80 -22.10 -19.59
N MET A 118 -2.78 -22.85 -20.01
CA MET A 118 -2.18 -23.92 -19.22
C MET A 118 -1.16 -23.35 -18.23
N MET A 119 -0.92 -24.06 -17.12
CA MET A 119 0.11 -23.71 -16.14
C MET A 119 1.48 -23.69 -16.84
N LEU A 120 2.00 -22.48 -17.14
CA LEU A 120 3.27 -22.33 -17.84
C LEU A 120 4.43 -22.68 -16.90
N SER A 121 5.38 -23.47 -17.40
CA SER A 121 6.62 -23.74 -16.67
C SER A 121 7.51 -22.48 -16.60
N LYS A 122 8.42 -22.42 -15.61
CA LYS A 122 9.43 -21.36 -15.48
C LYS A 122 10.19 -21.15 -16.80
N ASP A 123 10.62 -22.23 -17.45
CA ASP A 123 11.34 -22.17 -18.72
C ASP A 123 10.47 -21.62 -19.86
N GLY A 124 9.18 -21.99 -19.90
CA GLY A 124 8.24 -21.47 -20.89
C GLY A 124 7.98 -19.97 -20.73
N ILE A 125 7.92 -19.48 -19.48
CA ILE A 125 7.82 -18.05 -19.18
C ILE A 125 9.12 -17.33 -19.60
N LEU A 126 10.27 -17.87 -19.21
CA LEU A 126 11.58 -17.29 -19.55
C LEU A 126 11.80 -17.19 -21.06
N GLN A 127 11.40 -18.22 -21.82
CA GLN A 127 11.45 -18.19 -23.28
C GLN A 127 10.58 -17.07 -23.86
N ALA A 128 9.42 -16.80 -23.27
CA ALA A 128 8.47 -15.81 -23.78
C ALA A 128 8.88 -14.37 -23.46
N VAL A 129 9.31 -14.09 -22.24
CA VAL A 129 9.51 -12.70 -21.78
C VAL A 129 10.98 -12.31 -21.61
N GLY A 130 11.87 -13.29 -21.46
CA GLY A 130 13.29 -13.10 -21.15
C GLY A 130 13.56 -12.82 -19.67
N GLN A 131 14.78 -13.17 -19.23
CA GLN A 131 15.20 -13.04 -17.82
C GLN A 131 15.06 -11.60 -17.29
N ALA A 132 15.56 -10.61 -18.02
CA ALA A 132 15.59 -9.22 -17.56
C ALA A 132 14.20 -8.64 -17.30
N PHE A 133 13.24 -8.96 -18.18
CA PHE A 133 11.85 -8.56 -18.00
C PHE A 133 11.22 -9.29 -16.81
N LEU A 134 11.42 -10.60 -16.70
CA LEU A 134 10.88 -11.40 -15.60
C LEU A 134 11.40 -10.92 -14.25
N ALA A 135 12.70 -10.61 -14.16
CA ALA A 135 13.33 -10.03 -12.97
C ALA A 135 12.66 -8.71 -12.57
N THR A 136 12.53 -7.78 -13.53
CA THR A 136 11.95 -6.46 -13.29
C THR A 136 10.48 -6.55 -12.88
N PHE A 137 9.70 -7.40 -13.56
CA PHE A 137 8.28 -7.53 -13.27
C PHE A 137 8.03 -8.21 -11.93
N THR A 138 8.79 -9.26 -11.61
CA THR A 138 8.68 -9.94 -10.31
C THR A 138 9.08 -9.02 -9.16
N ASP A 139 10.19 -8.28 -9.27
CA ASP A 139 10.64 -7.31 -8.26
C ASP A 139 9.58 -6.22 -8.02
N LEU A 140 9.05 -5.63 -9.11
CA LEU A 140 7.99 -4.62 -8.99
C LEU A 140 6.72 -5.21 -8.37
N ASN A 141 6.32 -6.43 -8.74
CA ASN A 141 5.14 -7.10 -8.22
C ASN A 141 5.23 -7.31 -6.71
N GLU A 142 6.36 -7.81 -6.20
CA GLU A 142 6.55 -7.98 -4.77
C GLU A 142 6.60 -6.63 -4.03
N ARG A 143 7.21 -5.62 -4.65
CA ARG A 143 7.25 -4.26 -4.09
C ARG A 143 5.84 -3.66 -3.93
N VAL A 144 4.96 -3.80 -4.93
CA VAL A 144 3.59 -3.25 -4.82
C VAL A 144 2.75 -4.00 -3.80
N ILE A 145 2.88 -5.33 -3.69
CA ILE A 145 2.18 -6.12 -2.67
C ILE A 145 2.58 -5.62 -1.28
N ARG A 146 3.89 -5.58 -1.01
CA ARG A 146 4.42 -5.24 0.31
C ARG A 146 4.06 -3.81 0.70
N LEU A 147 4.26 -2.87 -0.21
CA LEU A 147 3.96 -1.46 0.04
C LEU A 147 2.46 -1.22 0.21
N THR A 148 1.59 -1.99 -0.46
CA THR A 148 0.14 -1.93 -0.24
C THR A 148 -0.22 -2.32 1.18
N ASP A 149 0.34 -3.41 1.70
CA ASP A 149 0.08 -3.86 3.08
C ASP A 149 0.58 -2.85 4.12
N ASP A 150 1.79 -2.33 3.93
CA ASP A 150 2.40 -1.39 4.88
C ASP A 150 1.65 -0.04 4.91
N ILE A 151 1.21 0.46 3.75
CA ILE A 151 0.44 1.71 3.68
C ILE A 151 -0.97 1.52 4.23
N ILE A 152 -1.61 0.36 4.01
CA ILE A 152 -2.89 0.04 4.65
C ILE A 152 -2.77 0.15 6.18
N GLN A 153 -1.72 -0.46 6.76
CA GLN A 153 -1.50 -0.42 8.21
C GLN A 153 -1.20 1.00 8.71
N GLU A 154 -0.40 1.77 7.98
CA GLU A 154 -0.09 3.15 8.32
C GLU A 154 -1.33 4.04 8.29
N LEU A 155 -2.18 3.90 7.26
CA LEU A 155 -3.45 4.62 7.13
C LEU A 155 -4.44 4.22 8.22
N ASP A 156 -4.53 2.93 8.55
CA ASP A 156 -5.41 2.45 9.63
C ASP A 156 -4.98 3.03 10.99
N ASN A 157 -3.67 3.00 11.27
CA ASN A 157 -3.11 3.63 12.46
C ASN A 157 -3.35 5.15 12.50
N PHE A 158 -3.24 5.85 11.36
CA PHE A 158 -3.60 7.26 11.25
C PHE A 158 -5.07 7.50 11.61
N LEU A 159 -5.97 6.74 11.00
CA LEU A 159 -7.41 6.87 11.20
C LEU A 159 -7.82 6.63 12.66
N MET A 160 -7.17 5.70 13.35
CA MET A 160 -7.44 5.43 14.77
C MET A 160 -6.88 6.51 15.72
N GLU A 161 -5.67 7.00 15.47
CA GLU A 161 -4.92 7.80 16.46
C GLU A 161 -4.93 9.31 16.18
N PHE A 162 -4.91 9.73 14.91
CA PHE A 162 -4.90 11.15 14.57
C PHE A 162 -6.15 11.91 15.06
N PRO A 163 -7.40 11.41 14.87
CA PRO A 163 -8.57 12.12 15.36
C PRO A 163 -8.60 12.26 16.89
N LYS A 164 -8.09 11.24 17.62
CA LYS A 164 -7.94 11.28 19.09
C LYS A 164 -6.98 12.39 19.48
N TYR A 165 -5.80 12.45 18.85
CA TYR A 165 -4.82 13.48 19.12
C TYR A 165 -5.33 14.88 18.76
N ALA A 166 -5.88 15.07 17.56
CA ALA A 166 -6.42 16.34 17.10
C ALA A 166 -7.52 16.89 18.04
N LYS A 167 -8.35 16.01 18.61
CA LYS A 167 -9.37 16.38 19.60
C LYS A 167 -8.78 17.01 20.86
N THR A 168 -7.57 16.60 21.29
CA THR A 168 -6.87 17.19 22.45
C THR A 168 -6.43 18.64 22.20
N LYS A 169 -6.15 18.99 20.94
CA LYS A 169 -5.68 20.32 20.54
C LYS A 169 -6.81 21.28 20.19
N ILE A 170 -8.04 20.78 19.98
CA ILE A 170 -9.21 21.59 19.61
C ILE A 170 -10.08 21.87 20.85
N GLN A 171 -10.43 23.14 21.09
CA GLN A 171 -11.35 23.55 22.17
C GLN A 171 -12.82 23.20 21.85
N THR A 172 -13.13 21.90 21.79
CA THR A 172 -14.46 21.35 21.43
C THR A 172 -15.60 21.86 22.32
N LYS A 173 -15.33 22.21 23.60
CA LYS A 173 -16.32 22.77 24.53
C LYS A 173 -16.96 24.09 24.05
N ARG A 174 -16.25 24.87 23.22
CA ARG A 174 -16.72 26.13 22.64
C ARG A 174 -17.50 25.96 21.33
N LEU A 175 -17.55 24.73 20.79
CA LEU A 175 -18.07 24.41 19.46
C LEU A 175 -19.36 23.54 19.50
N LYS A 176 -20.17 23.66 20.56
CA LYS A 176 -21.33 22.78 20.82
C LYS A 176 -22.36 22.63 19.67
N ARG A 177 -22.38 23.54 18.69
CA ARG A 177 -23.29 23.53 17.53
C ARG A 177 -22.59 23.33 16.17
N TYR A 178 -21.26 23.17 16.15
CA TYR A 178 -20.46 23.17 14.92
C TYR A 178 -20.19 21.76 14.36
N GLY A 179 -20.63 20.70 15.07
CA GLY A 179 -20.42 19.30 14.68
C GLY A 179 -19.41 18.57 15.57
N SER A 180 -19.05 17.34 15.18
CA SER A 180 -18.09 16.48 15.88
C SER A 180 -16.88 16.14 15.01
N ILE A 181 -15.79 15.76 15.67
CA ILE A 181 -14.64 15.15 15.00
C ILE A 181 -15.05 13.73 14.61
N LEU A 182 -14.81 13.37 13.34
CA LEU A 182 -15.04 12.02 12.84
C LEU A 182 -14.05 11.07 13.50
N MET A 183 -14.58 10.01 14.10
CA MET A 183 -13.79 8.94 14.69
C MET A 183 -13.88 7.73 13.76
N HIS A 184 -12.76 7.05 13.55
CA HIS A 184 -12.72 5.80 12.80
C HIS A 184 -12.85 4.59 13.72
N SER A 185 -13.55 3.56 13.24
CA SER A 185 -13.67 2.25 13.88
C SER A 185 -13.80 1.19 12.77
N ASN A 186 -13.10 0.07 12.92
CA ASN A 186 -13.23 -1.07 12.01
C ASN A 186 -14.52 -1.89 12.28
N ASN A 187 -15.30 -1.52 13.30
CA ASN A 187 -16.60 -2.11 13.68
C ASN A 187 -16.57 -3.66 13.78
N GLU A 188 -15.39 -4.23 14.05
CA GLU A 188 -15.16 -5.69 14.11
C GLU A 188 -15.59 -6.44 12.83
N ASN A 189 -15.60 -5.77 11.67
CA ASN A 189 -15.91 -6.43 10.40
C ASN A 189 -14.80 -7.46 10.07
N PRO A 190 -15.09 -8.77 10.04
CA PRO A 190 -14.07 -9.81 9.86
C PRO A 190 -13.27 -9.65 8.57
N PHE A 191 -13.94 -9.28 7.48
CA PHE A 191 -13.29 -9.10 6.17
C PHE A 191 -12.30 -7.92 6.17
N ILE A 192 -12.62 -6.84 6.89
CA ILE A 192 -11.69 -5.71 7.04
C ILE A 192 -10.48 -6.13 7.88
N LEU A 193 -10.70 -6.92 8.92
CA LEU A 193 -9.62 -7.42 9.78
C LEU A 193 -8.68 -8.35 8.99
N GLU A 194 -9.20 -9.25 8.15
CA GLU A 194 -8.40 -10.10 7.26
C GLU A 194 -7.56 -9.27 6.27
N LEU A 195 -8.14 -8.20 5.70
CA LEU A 195 -7.41 -7.31 4.79
C LEU A 195 -6.34 -6.45 5.48
N LEU A 196 -6.33 -6.34 6.81
CA LEU A 196 -5.27 -5.68 7.57
C LEU A 196 -4.04 -6.59 7.80
N GLU A 197 -4.22 -7.91 7.70
CA GLU A 197 -3.12 -8.87 7.83
C GLU A 197 -2.18 -8.78 6.64
N LYS A 198 -0.86 -8.84 6.86
CA LYS A 198 0.10 -8.78 5.75
C LYS A 198 -0.03 -10.02 4.86
N SER A 199 0.15 -9.81 3.56
CA SER A 199 0.27 -10.90 2.60
C SER A 199 1.46 -11.79 2.96
N PRO A 200 1.40 -13.10 2.68
CA PRO A 200 2.53 -13.99 2.93
C PRO A 200 3.75 -13.52 2.15
N ASP A 201 4.93 -13.68 2.76
CA ASP A 201 6.19 -13.35 2.11
C ASP A 201 6.46 -14.33 0.95
N PRO A 202 7.13 -13.88 -0.13
CA PRO A 202 7.60 -14.77 -1.17
C PRO A 202 8.78 -15.62 -0.67
N ASP A 203 9.05 -16.71 -1.38
CA ASP A 203 10.30 -17.44 -1.28
C ASP A 203 11.42 -16.55 -1.84
N PHE A 204 12.18 -15.96 -0.91
CA PHE A 204 13.27 -15.06 -1.23
C PHE A 204 14.45 -15.76 -1.92
N GLN A 205 14.60 -17.08 -1.77
CA GLN A 205 15.59 -17.84 -2.50
C GLN A 205 15.23 -17.89 -3.99
N ILE A 206 13.98 -18.20 -4.32
CA ILE A 206 13.49 -18.17 -5.71
C ILE A 206 13.54 -16.75 -6.29
N LEU A 207 13.18 -15.75 -5.48
CA LEU A 207 13.24 -14.35 -5.89
C LEU A 207 14.67 -13.90 -6.21
N SER A 208 15.63 -14.30 -5.38
CA SER A 208 17.08 -14.12 -5.59
C SER A 208 17.56 -14.72 -6.91
N GLU A 209 17.14 -15.96 -7.22
CA GLU A 209 17.47 -16.59 -8.50
C GLU A 209 16.89 -15.86 -9.72
N ILE A 210 15.66 -15.35 -9.61
CA ILE A 210 14.99 -14.62 -10.70
C ILE A 210 15.63 -13.24 -10.91
N ILE A 211 15.88 -12.50 -9.84
CA ILE A 211 16.42 -11.14 -9.90
C ILE A 211 17.93 -11.17 -10.20
N GLY A 212 18.65 -12.20 -9.76
CA GLY A 212 20.10 -12.31 -9.90
C GLY A 212 20.85 -11.51 -8.83
N GLU A 213 20.24 -11.29 -7.66
CA GLU A 213 20.81 -10.53 -6.55
C GLU A 213 20.74 -11.31 -5.23
N PRO A 214 21.64 -11.04 -4.27
CA PRO A 214 21.63 -11.73 -2.99
C PRO A 214 20.31 -11.56 -2.23
N GLU A 215 19.87 -12.62 -1.56
CA GLU A 215 18.63 -12.65 -0.78
C GLU A 215 18.52 -11.48 0.21
N GLU A 216 19.61 -11.17 0.92
CA GLU A 216 19.66 -10.09 1.90
C GLU A 216 19.43 -8.71 1.25
N ALA A 217 19.98 -8.47 0.05
CA ALA A 217 19.78 -7.22 -0.68
C ALA A 217 18.31 -7.05 -1.10
N ILE A 218 17.68 -8.15 -1.50
CA ILE A 218 16.26 -8.19 -1.88
C ILE A 218 15.38 -7.95 -0.65
N ARG A 219 15.64 -8.63 0.48
CA ARG A 219 14.92 -8.40 1.74
C ARG A 219 15.01 -6.95 2.19
N GLN A 220 16.20 -6.35 2.14
CA GLN A 220 16.39 -4.94 2.49
C GLN A 220 15.68 -3.98 1.52
N ARG A 221 15.67 -4.29 0.23
CA ARG A 221 14.93 -3.48 -0.78
C ARG A 221 13.42 -3.49 -0.54
N HIS A 222 12.86 -4.64 -0.15
CA HIS A 222 11.45 -4.79 0.15
C HIS A 222 11.09 -4.43 1.60
N ALA A 223 12.07 -4.15 2.46
CA ALA A 223 11.82 -3.55 3.75
C ALA A 223 11.36 -2.10 3.53
N THR A 224 10.07 -1.84 3.75
CA THR A 224 9.56 -0.46 3.75
C THR A 224 9.90 0.19 5.09
N GLY A 225 10.21 1.49 5.08
CA GLY A 225 10.63 2.24 6.28
C GLY A 225 9.48 2.62 7.22
N TYR A 226 8.42 1.81 7.29
CA TYR A 226 7.21 2.08 8.05
C TYR A 226 7.22 1.52 9.46
#